data_AF-A0ABC9CDG5-F1
#
_entry.id   AF-A0ABC9CDG5-F1
#
_cell.length_a   1.000
_cell.length_b   1.000
_cell.length_c   1.000
_cell.angle_alpha   90.00
_cell.angle_beta   90.00
_cell.angle_gamma   90.00
#
_symmetry.space_group_name_H-M   'P 1'
#
loop_
_entity.id
_entity.type
_entity.pdbx_description
1 polymer ?
#
loop_
_entity_poly.entity_id
_entity_poly.type
_entity_poly.pdbx_seq_one_letter_code
_entity_poly.pdbx_strand_id
1 'polypeptide(L)'
;MDGDGAHHHGGDRVRRAVAGVERGAAGLGGRAGGHGVLRRRHRRAVLPDRRLLHFPRPGARRRQEPLLRRRRAPLPRAIQRSNCYHREGHDAACSVGGDGYYMLLFGLAQVVLSQIPGFHDMAGLSVFAAAMSFFYAFVGVGLGLAKVISNGVIMGGIGGVPMVSTPQKVWRVSQAVGDILFAYPFSLVLLEIEDTLRSPPPENETMKRATRASIVITAFFYLCCGCLGYAAFGDGTPGNLLTGFGFYEPYWLIDLANLCIVLHLLGGYQVYTQPVFGFADRHFGGAAFDVKLPGTARRVNAFRLCFRTAFVAATTALAVWFPYFNEVIGLLGAFTFWPLAIYFPVEMYLTRNKVEPWSRQWLAIHAFSSGCFLICVFASVGSAVGVFGSETS
;
A
#
# COMPACT_ATOMS: atom_id res chain seq x y z
N MET A 1 25.33 -38.51 48.11
CA MET A 1 26.29 -39.40 47.44
C MET A 1 26.50 -38.86 46.05
N ASP A 2 27.36 -37.84 45.98
CA ASP A 2 28.53 -37.65 45.11
C ASP A 2 28.56 -38.32 43.73
N GLY A 3 28.98 -37.55 42.72
CA GLY A 3 29.34 -38.07 41.40
C GLY A 3 29.54 -36.97 40.36
N ASP A 4 30.71 -36.36 40.41
CA ASP A 4 31.21 -35.19 39.68
C ASP A 4 31.46 -35.41 38.16
N GLY A 5 31.52 -34.30 37.41
CA GLY A 5 32.43 -34.16 36.25
C GLY A 5 31.92 -34.41 34.82
N ALA A 6 31.61 -33.33 34.09
CA ALA A 6 31.98 -33.19 32.67
C ALA A 6 31.89 -31.71 32.20
N HIS A 7 33.03 -31.03 32.24
CA HIS A 7 33.26 -29.72 31.63
C HIS A 7 33.93 -29.87 30.25
N HIS A 8 33.63 -28.92 29.35
CA HIS A 8 34.35 -28.53 28.12
C HIS A 8 34.30 -29.42 26.86
N HIS A 9 33.63 -28.95 25.79
CA HIS A 9 34.26 -28.33 24.61
C HIS A 9 33.21 -28.06 23.51
N GLY A 10 33.09 -26.82 23.05
CA GLY A 10 32.18 -26.50 21.94
C GLY A 10 32.08 -25.01 21.58
N GLY A 11 33.13 -24.23 21.85
CA GLY A 11 33.21 -22.82 21.46
C GLY A 11 34.35 -22.64 20.47
N ASP A 12 34.13 -22.96 19.20
CA ASP A 12 35.00 -22.56 18.09
C ASP A 12 34.29 -22.81 16.74
N ARG A 13 33.35 -21.93 16.39
CA ARG A 13 32.83 -21.82 15.01
C ARG A 13 32.23 -20.46 14.63
N VAL A 14 32.51 -19.38 15.38
CA VAL A 14 31.96 -18.04 15.12
C VAL A 14 33.04 -16.94 15.16
N ARG A 15 34.25 -17.22 14.65
CA ARG A 15 35.34 -16.21 14.55
C ARG A 15 36.16 -16.25 13.25
N ARG A 16 35.56 -16.66 12.13
CA ARG A 16 36.13 -16.45 10.78
C ARG A 16 35.05 -16.07 9.77
N ALA A 17 34.63 -14.82 9.78
CA ALA A 17 33.98 -14.16 8.64
C ALA A 17 33.95 -12.62 8.75
N VAL A 18 34.85 -12.01 9.54
CA VAL A 18 34.99 -10.55 9.62
C VAL A 18 36.48 -10.21 9.74
N ALA A 19 37.20 -10.35 8.65
CA ALA A 19 38.55 -9.81 8.46
C ALA A 19 38.85 -9.86 6.96
N GLY A 20 38.47 -8.81 6.24
CA GLY A 20 38.73 -8.78 4.81
C GLY A 20 38.12 -7.66 4.01
N VAL A 21 38.00 -6.44 4.54
CA VAL A 21 37.92 -5.21 3.71
C VAL A 21 38.42 -4.03 4.55
N GLU A 22 39.72 -3.93 4.77
CA GLU A 22 40.40 -2.65 5.02
C GLU A 22 41.88 -2.83 4.66
N ARG A 23 42.28 -2.26 3.52
CA ARG A 23 43.60 -1.64 3.21
C ARG A 23 43.90 -1.75 1.71
N GLY A 24 44.15 -0.59 1.11
CA GLY A 24 45.05 -0.47 -0.04
C GLY A 24 44.43 0.17 -1.29
N ALA A 25 44.54 1.48 -1.41
CA ALA A 25 45.29 2.12 -2.51
C ALA A 25 45.13 3.64 -2.44
N ALA A 26 46.06 4.28 -1.72
CA ALA A 26 46.39 5.68 -1.92
C ALA A 26 47.76 5.74 -2.61
N GLY A 27 47.83 6.48 -3.71
CA GLY A 27 49.02 7.25 -4.07
C GLY A 27 49.83 6.83 -5.30
N LEU A 28 49.97 7.82 -6.19
CA LEU A 28 51.11 8.20 -7.06
C LEU A 28 50.87 7.98 -8.57
N GLY A 29 51.12 8.95 -9.46
CA GLY A 29 51.69 10.28 -9.32
C GLY A 29 51.33 11.20 -10.50
N GLY A 30 51.69 12.47 -10.39
CA GLY A 30 51.44 13.50 -11.41
C GLY A 30 52.64 13.80 -12.30
N ARG A 31 52.40 14.52 -13.41
CA ARG A 31 53.07 15.79 -13.78
C ARG A 31 52.56 16.36 -15.11
N ALA A 32 52.91 17.63 -15.29
CA ALA A 32 52.39 18.63 -16.22
C ALA A 32 53.00 18.64 -17.64
N GLY A 33 52.35 19.44 -18.51
CA GLY A 33 52.82 19.96 -19.81
C GLY A 33 51.66 19.90 -20.82
N GLY A 34 51.24 20.93 -21.57
CA GLY A 34 51.77 22.25 -21.91
C GLY A 34 51.48 22.50 -23.40
N HIS A 35 50.80 23.62 -23.70
CA HIS A 35 50.71 24.36 -25.00
C HIS A 35 49.76 23.94 -26.15
N GLY A 36 49.08 24.98 -26.70
CA GLY A 36 48.81 25.16 -28.14
C GLY A 36 47.34 25.06 -28.59
N VAL A 37 46.50 26.11 -28.45
CA VAL A 37 46.17 27.12 -29.50
C VAL A 37 45.58 26.54 -30.80
N LEU A 38 44.26 26.76 -31.05
CA LEU A 38 43.72 27.38 -32.29
C LEU A 38 42.17 27.46 -32.33
N ARG A 39 41.67 28.65 -32.02
CA ARG A 39 40.71 29.48 -32.79
C ARG A 39 39.84 28.78 -33.85
N ARG A 40 38.51 28.90 -33.73
CA ARG A 40 37.63 29.45 -34.81
C ARG A 40 36.26 29.87 -34.26
N ARG A 41 36.10 31.18 -34.07
CA ARG A 41 34.80 31.88 -34.01
C ARG A 41 34.30 32.06 -35.45
N HIS A 42 33.08 31.61 -35.76
CA HIS A 42 32.34 32.13 -36.91
C HIS A 42 31.17 32.98 -36.42
N ARG A 43 31.31 34.30 -36.59
CA ARG A 43 30.20 35.25 -36.66
C ARG A 43 29.59 35.15 -38.06
N ARG A 44 28.27 34.95 -38.15
CA ARG A 44 27.40 35.37 -39.26
C ARG A 44 26.19 36.03 -38.60
N ALA A 45 26.15 37.36 -38.64
CA ALA A 45 25.47 38.16 -39.67
C ALA A 45 23.97 38.30 -39.32
N VAL A 46 23.68 39.42 -38.66
CA VAL A 46 22.34 39.99 -38.46
C VAL A 46 21.97 40.75 -39.72
N LEU A 47 20.80 40.48 -40.28
CA LEU A 47 20.04 41.42 -41.09
C LEU A 47 18.54 41.20 -40.79
N PRO A 48 17.75 42.27 -40.55
CA PRO A 48 16.37 42.15 -40.13
C PRO A 48 15.39 42.31 -41.31
N ASP A 49 14.13 42.01 -40.96
CA ASP A 49 12.89 42.61 -41.45
C ASP A 49 12.08 41.83 -42.51
N ARG A 50 10.90 41.37 -42.09
CA ARG A 50 9.62 41.52 -42.82
C ARG A 50 8.45 41.01 -41.99
N ARG A 51 7.71 41.96 -41.41
CA ARG A 51 6.30 41.81 -41.02
C ARG A 51 5.48 41.44 -42.27
N LEU A 52 4.76 40.32 -42.23
CA LEU A 52 3.65 40.04 -43.14
C LEU A 52 2.39 39.85 -42.31
N LEU A 53 1.47 40.80 -42.49
CA LEU A 53 0.10 40.82 -41.99
C LEU A 53 -0.68 39.67 -42.65
N HIS A 54 -1.38 38.85 -41.86
CA HIS A 54 -2.32 37.86 -42.37
C HIS A 54 -3.75 38.22 -41.98
N PHE A 55 -4.56 38.55 -43.00
CA PHE A 55 -6.00 38.72 -42.92
C PHE A 55 -6.71 37.35 -42.89
N PRO A 56 -7.85 37.20 -42.19
CA PRO A 56 -8.56 35.93 -42.07
C PRO A 56 -9.45 35.65 -43.29
N ARG A 57 -9.44 34.41 -43.78
CA ARG A 57 -10.45 33.89 -44.73
C ARG A 57 -11.54 33.12 -43.97
N PRO A 58 -12.84 33.30 -44.29
CA PRO A 58 -13.93 32.60 -43.64
C PRO A 58 -14.25 31.26 -44.32
N GLY A 59 -14.69 30.29 -43.51
CA GLY A 59 -15.58 29.22 -43.95
C GLY A 59 -14.94 27.93 -44.47
N ALA A 60 -14.65 27.00 -43.56
CA ALA A 60 -14.62 25.56 -43.89
C ALA A 60 -15.35 24.77 -42.80
N ARG A 61 -16.58 24.34 -43.11
CA ARG A 61 -17.37 23.38 -42.32
C ARG A 61 -16.54 22.12 -42.09
N ARG A 62 -16.09 21.85 -40.85
CA ARG A 62 -15.65 20.51 -40.45
C ARG A 62 -16.88 19.63 -40.26
N ARG A 63 -17.09 18.70 -41.20
CA ARG A 63 -17.87 17.48 -40.99
C ARG A 63 -17.26 16.73 -39.80
N GLN A 64 -18.05 16.51 -38.74
CA GLN A 64 -17.74 15.53 -37.71
C GLN A 64 -18.02 14.14 -38.30
N GLU A 65 -16.97 13.33 -38.48
CA GLU A 65 -17.13 11.89 -38.64
C GLU A 65 -17.33 11.24 -37.25
N PRO A 66 -18.34 10.39 -37.06
CA PRO A 66 -18.56 9.70 -35.80
C PRO A 66 -17.53 8.57 -35.65
N LEU A 67 -16.57 8.78 -34.75
CA LEU A 67 -15.62 7.76 -34.29
C LEU A 67 -16.38 6.59 -33.65
N LEU A 68 -16.41 5.47 -34.37
CA LEU A 68 -16.88 4.16 -33.93
C LEU A 68 -16.39 3.83 -32.52
N ARG A 69 -17.34 3.81 -31.58
CA ARG A 69 -17.17 3.37 -30.19
C ARG A 69 -16.95 1.85 -30.19
N ARG A 70 -15.72 1.42 -30.47
CA ARG A 70 -15.29 0.02 -30.32
C ARG A 70 -15.54 -0.35 -28.85
N ARG A 71 -16.47 -1.27 -28.59
CA ARG A 71 -16.73 -1.86 -27.26
C ARG A 71 -15.44 -2.53 -26.76
N ARG A 72 -14.55 -1.77 -26.14
CA ARG A 72 -13.47 -2.29 -25.30
C ARG A 72 -14.04 -2.45 -23.89
N ALA A 73 -13.72 -3.57 -23.24
CA ALA A 73 -14.07 -3.78 -21.85
C ALA A 73 -13.59 -2.59 -20.99
N PRO A 74 -14.36 -2.17 -19.97
CA PRO A 74 -13.99 -1.05 -19.11
C PRO A 74 -12.76 -1.42 -18.28
N LEU A 75 -11.78 -0.53 -18.26
CA LEU A 75 -10.43 -0.75 -17.74
C LEU A 75 -10.25 0.17 -16.51
N PRO A 76 -9.72 -0.29 -15.37
CA PRO A 76 -9.64 0.50 -14.13
C PRO A 76 -9.13 1.94 -14.31
N ARG A 77 -9.60 2.88 -13.47
CA ARG A 77 -9.34 4.34 -13.60
C ARG A 77 -7.88 4.69 -13.88
N ALA A 78 -6.94 4.10 -13.12
CA ALA A 78 -5.51 4.36 -13.30
C ALA A 78 -5.02 4.00 -14.72
N ILE A 79 -5.60 2.93 -15.28
CA ILE A 79 -5.31 2.39 -16.60
C ILE A 79 -5.99 3.21 -17.72
N GLN A 80 -7.19 3.72 -17.47
CA GLN A 80 -7.81 4.68 -18.41
C GLN A 80 -7.04 6.01 -18.45
N ARG A 81 -6.56 6.45 -17.28
CA ARG A 81 -5.80 7.69 -17.16
C ARG A 81 -4.43 7.58 -17.82
N SER A 82 -3.68 6.48 -17.60
CA SER A 82 -2.42 6.21 -18.30
C SER A 82 -2.62 6.17 -19.83
N ASN A 83 -3.65 5.47 -20.31
CA ASN A 83 -3.97 5.39 -21.73
C ASN A 83 -4.44 6.72 -22.35
N CYS A 84 -5.14 7.58 -21.59
CA CYS A 84 -5.55 8.91 -22.04
C CYS A 84 -4.34 9.82 -22.22
N TYR A 85 -3.45 9.85 -21.23
CA TYR A 85 -2.22 10.62 -21.28
C TYR A 85 -1.28 10.15 -22.41
N HIS A 86 -1.22 8.85 -22.69
CA HIS A 86 -0.50 8.32 -23.85
C HIS A 86 -1.07 8.83 -25.18
N ARG A 87 -2.39 8.99 -25.28
CA ARG A 87 -3.04 9.39 -26.55
C ARG A 87 -3.07 10.90 -26.76
N GLU A 88 -3.21 11.68 -25.70
CA GLU A 88 -3.49 13.13 -25.77
C GLU A 88 -2.34 14.02 -25.27
N GLY A 89 -1.28 13.43 -24.69
CA GLY A 89 -0.09 14.14 -24.24
C GLY A 89 -0.15 14.61 -22.78
N HIS A 90 1.00 15.09 -22.28
CA HIS A 90 1.26 15.41 -20.87
C HIS A 90 0.34 16.50 -20.28
N ASP A 91 -0.13 17.45 -21.10
CA ASP A 91 -0.91 18.60 -20.66
C ASP A 91 -2.44 18.45 -20.89
N ALA A 92 -2.89 17.26 -21.31
CA ALA A 92 -4.29 17.02 -21.59
C ALA A 92 -5.13 16.98 -20.29
N ALA A 93 -6.23 17.74 -20.28
CA ALA A 93 -7.24 17.70 -19.22
C ALA A 93 -8.08 16.40 -19.31
N CYS A 94 -7.46 15.26 -19.04
CA CYS A 94 -8.11 13.95 -19.02
C CYS A 94 -9.02 13.84 -17.77
N SER A 95 -10.28 14.27 -17.89
CA SER A 95 -11.32 14.01 -16.89
C SER A 95 -11.91 12.60 -17.10
N VAL A 96 -11.38 11.63 -16.36
CA VAL A 96 -11.96 10.28 -16.34
C VAL A 96 -13.20 10.31 -15.44
N GLY A 97 -14.38 10.53 -16.02
CA GLY A 97 -15.66 10.31 -15.35
C GLY A 97 -15.97 8.81 -15.28
N GLY A 98 -16.26 8.27 -14.09
CA GLY A 98 -16.62 6.85 -13.92
C GLY A 98 -16.18 6.14 -12.64
N ASP A 99 -15.68 6.85 -11.62
CA ASP A 99 -15.15 6.23 -10.39
C ASP A 99 -16.16 5.29 -9.71
N GLY A 100 -17.42 5.72 -9.61
CA GLY A 100 -18.49 4.90 -9.03
C GLY A 100 -18.73 3.60 -9.82
N TYR A 101 -18.55 3.59 -11.14
CA TYR A 101 -18.75 2.38 -11.95
C TYR A 101 -17.74 1.27 -11.60
N TYR A 102 -16.45 1.62 -11.44
CA TYR A 102 -15.43 0.64 -11.06
C TYR A 102 -15.58 0.15 -9.62
N MET A 103 -15.97 1.04 -8.71
CA MET A 103 -16.30 0.67 -7.33
C MET A 103 -17.49 -0.29 -7.27
N LEU A 104 -18.52 -0.06 -8.07
CA LEU A 104 -19.68 -0.96 -8.19
C LEU A 104 -19.29 -2.32 -8.81
N LEU A 105 -18.42 -2.33 -9.83
CA LEU A 105 -17.93 -3.58 -10.42
C LEU A 105 -17.10 -4.39 -9.42
N PHE A 106 -16.23 -3.72 -8.66
CA PHE A 106 -15.49 -4.35 -7.57
C PHE A 106 -16.45 -4.90 -6.51
N GLY A 107 -17.44 -4.12 -6.08
CA GLY A 107 -18.49 -4.57 -5.15
C GLY A 107 -19.25 -5.79 -5.67
N LEU A 108 -19.61 -5.83 -6.96
CA LEU A 108 -20.26 -6.99 -7.58
C LEU A 108 -19.37 -8.24 -7.55
N ALA A 109 -18.08 -8.10 -7.86
CA ALA A 109 -17.13 -9.19 -7.73
C ALA A 109 -17.03 -9.67 -6.26
N GLN A 110 -17.03 -8.75 -5.29
CA GLN A 110 -17.04 -9.09 -3.87
C GLN A 110 -18.31 -9.81 -3.45
N VAL A 111 -19.50 -9.47 -3.97
CA VAL A 111 -20.74 -10.20 -3.67
C VAL A 111 -20.59 -11.69 -4.02
N VAL A 112 -19.98 -11.99 -5.18
CA VAL A 112 -19.74 -13.36 -5.63
C VAL A 112 -18.69 -14.05 -4.76
N LEU A 113 -17.55 -13.40 -4.52
CA LEU A 113 -16.46 -13.96 -3.72
C LEU A 113 -16.84 -14.14 -2.25
N SER A 114 -17.67 -13.26 -1.69
CA SER A 114 -18.15 -13.36 -0.30
C SER A 114 -19.04 -14.56 -0.06
N GLN A 115 -19.48 -15.29 -1.10
CA GLN A 115 -20.20 -16.55 -0.92
C GLN A 115 -19.29 -17.73 -0.51
N ILE A 116 -17.95 -17.54 -0.50
CA ILE A 116 -17.00 -18.54 0.00
C ILE A 116 -17.31 -18.88 1.48
N PRO A 117 -17.44 -20.17 1.87
CA PRO A 117 -17.89 -20.58 3.20
C PRO A 117 -17.11 -20.02 4.39
N GLY A 118 -15.79 -20.08 4.34
CA GLY A 118 -14.93 -19.61 5.42
C GLY A 118 -13.45 -19.56 5.05
N PHE A 119 -12.60 -19.31 6.04
CA PHE A 119 -11.15 -19.14 5.86
C PHE A 119 -10.45 -20.33 5.20
N HIS A 120 -10.88 -21.56 5.49
CA HIS A 120 -10.27 -22.77 4.92
C HIS A 120 -10.44 -22.84 3.39
N ASP A 121 -11.63 -22.49 2.89
CA ASP A 121 -11.98 -22.58 1.47
C ASP A 121 -11.40 -21.44 0.62
N MET A 122 -10.92 -20.35 1.26
CA MET A 122 -10.31 -19.23 0.55
C MET A 122 -8.78 -19.34 0.39
N ALA A 123 -8.16 -20.45 0.81
CA ALA A 123 -6.71 -20.62 0.75
C ALA A 123 -6.13 -20.33 -0.64
N GLY A 124 -6.76 -20.85 -1.71
CA GLY A 124 -6.31 -20.60 -3.09
C GLY A 124 -6.43 -19.12 -3.51
N LEU A 125 -7.50 -18.45 -3.10
CA LEU A 125 -7.68 -17.01 -3.34
C LEU A 125 -6.63 -16.19 -2.60
N SER A 126 -6.29 -16.58 -1.36
CA SER A 126 -5.26 -15.94 -0.55
C SER A 126 -3.86 -16.09 -1.17
N VAL A 127 -3.49 -17.28 -1.64
CA VAL A 127 -2.22 -17.52 -2.34
C VAL A 127 -2.14 -16.68 -3.62
N PHE A 128 -3.22 -16.64 -4.40
CA PHE A 128 -3.29 -15.81 -5.60
C PHE A 128 -3.12 -14.32 -5.27
N ALA A 129 -3.84 -13.82 -4.27
CA ALA A 129 -3.75 -12.43 -3.84
C ALA A 129 -2.35 -12.07 -3.30
N ALA A 130 -1.67 -12.99 -2.60
CA ALA A 130 -0.30 -12.81 -2.17
C ALA A 130 0.67 -12.73 -3.36
N ALA A 131 0.53 -13.60 -4.36
CA ALA A 131 1.35 -13.55 -5.58
C ALA A 131 1.16 -12.23 -6.34
N MET A 132 -0.07 -11.74 -6.47
CA MET A 132 -0.35 -10.43 -7.04
C MET A 132 0.30 -9.29 -6.23
N SER A 133 0.34 -9.42 -4.90
CA SER A 133 0.99 -8.47 -4.00
C SER A 133 2.49 -8.34 -4.23
N PHE A 134 3.18 -9.49 -4.24
CA PHE A 134 4.61 -9.51 -4.56
C PHE A 134 4.87 -8.91 -5.93
N PHE A 135 4.07 -9.26 -6.95
CA PHE A 135 4.27 -8.75 -8.29
C PHE A 135 4.21 -7.21 -8.35
N TYR A 136 3.12 -6.59 -7.86
CA TYR A 136 3.02 -5.13 -7.93
C TYR A 136 4.08 -4.44 -7.05
N ALA A 137 4.47 -5.05 -5.92
CA ALA A 137 5.49 -4.50 -5.03
C ALA A 137 6.87 -4.51 -5.70
N PHE A 138 7.26 -5.61 -6.36
CA PHE A 138 8.49 -5.68 -7.13
C PHE A 138 8.51 -4.68 -8.29
N VAL A 139 7.38 -4.50 -8.99
CA VAL A 139 7.26 -3.47 -10.03
C VAL A 139 7.44 -2.07 -9.44
N GLY A 140 6.79 -1.76 -8.31
CA GLY A 140 6.93 -0.46 -7.64
C GLY A 140 8.36 -0.16 -7.20
N VAL A 141 9.03 -1.14 -6.58
CA VAL A 141 10.46 -1.05 -6.19
C VAL A 141 11.36 -0.87 -7.41
N GLY A 142 11.16 -1.68 -8.46
CA GLY A 142 11.96 -1.63 -9.68
C GLY A 142 11.83 -0.30 -10.41
N LEU A 143 10.60 0.21 -10.58
CA LEU A 143 10.34 1.51 -11.21
C LEU A 143 10.90 2.66 -10.36
N GLY A 144 10.76 2.59 -9.03
CA GLY A 144 11.37 3.55 -8.11
C GLY A 144 12.88 3.61 -8.26
N LEU A 145 13.55 2.45 -8.23
CA LEU A 145 15.00 2.37 -8.42
C LEU A 145 15.42 2.90 -9.79
N ALA A 146 14.75 2.46 -10.87
CA ALA A 146 15.07 2.90 -12.23
C ALA A 146 14.90 4.41 -12.39
N LYS A 147 13.89 5.01 -11.74
CA LYS A 147 13.68 6.46 -11.74
C LYS A 147 14.75 7.21 -10.95
N VAL A 148 15.16 6.71 -9.79
CA VAL A 148 16.29 7.28 -9.03
C VAL A 148 17.57 7.28 -9.87
N ILE A 149 17.87 6.17 -10.54
CA ILE A 149 19.04 6.05 -11.43
C ILE A 149 18.93 7.05 -12.60
N SER A 150 17.75 7.13 -13.24
CA SER A 150 17.51 8.05 -14.36
C SER A 150 17.61 9.51 -13.95
N ASN A 151 17.22 9.86 -12.73
CA ASN A 151 17.32 11.22 -12.22
C ASN A 151 18.77 11.62 -11.96
N GLY A 152 19.65 10.67 -11.64
CA GLY A 152 21.06 10.91 -11.29
C GLY A 152 21.29 11.60 -9.94
N VAL A 153 20.22 12.02 -9.26
CA VAL A 153 20.23 12.67 -7.94
C VAL A 153 19.02 12.21 -7.12
N ILE A 154 19.16 12.26 -5.80
CA ILE A 154 18.06 11.99 -4.86
C ILE A 154 17.20 13.24 -4.75
N MET A 155 15.91 13.11 -5.08
CA MET A 155 14.95 14.23 -5.08
C MET A 155 14.39 14.55 -3.68
N GLY A 156 14.39 13.58 -2.78
CA GLY A 156 13.86 13.74 -1.42
C GLY A 156 14.78 14.54 -0.49
N GLY A 157 14.19 15.44 0.29
CA GLY A 157 14.87 16.21 1.34
C GLY A 157 14.34 15.91 2.75
N ILE A 158 15.04 16.37 3.78
CA ILE A 158 14.62 16.23 5.20
C ILE A 158 13.39 17.12 5.49
N GLY A 159 13.22 18.21 4.75
CA GLY A 159 12.12 19.15 4.93
C GLY A 159 10.75 18.57 4.61
N GLY A 160 10.67 17.64 3.66
CA GLY A 160 9.41 17.10 3.16
C GLY A 160 8.51 18.17 2.53
N VAL A 161 7.26 17.76 2.24
CA VAL A 161 6.28 18.60 1.55
C VAL A 161 6.11 19.97 2.23
N PRO A 162 6.27 21.08 1.48
CA PRO A 162 6.03 22.41 2.02
C PRO A 162 4.53 22.64 2.24
N MET A 163 4.18 23.29 3.35
CA MET A 163 2.80 23.67 3.68
C MET A 163 2.72 25.16 3.97
N VAL A 164 1.55 25.77 3.73
CA VAL A 164 1.38 27.23 3.91
C VAL A 164 1.47 27.67 5.37
N SER A 165 1.30 26.74 6.33
CA SER A 165 1.43 27.00 7.75
C SER A 165 2.00 25.80 8.53
N THR A 166 2.65 26.09 9.67
CA THR A 166 3.17 25.06 10.59
C THR A 166 2.08 24.10 11.08
N PRO A 167 0.88 24.55 11.51
CA PRO A 167 -0.17 23.66 11.98
C PRO A 167 -0.62 22.65 10.90
N GLN A 168 -0.80 23.10 9.66
CA GLN A 168 -1.15 22.19 8.56
C GLN A 168 -0.06 21.14 8.29
N LYS A 169 1.22 21.52 8.43
CA LYS A 169 2.33 20.57 8.34
C LYS A 169 2.27 19.52 9.44
N VAL A 170 1.97 19.93 10.68
CA VAL A 170 1.80 19.01 11.82
C VAL A 170 0.65 18.03 11.56
N TRP A 171 -0.47 18.50 11.03
CA TRP A 171 -1.60 17.62 10.69
C TRP A 171 -1.28 16.65 9.55
N ARG A 172 -0.52 17.09 8.54
CA ARG A 172 -0.09 16.19 7.46
C ARG A 172 0.87 15.12 7.96
N VAL A 173 1.80 15.47 8.85
CA VAL A 173 2.71 14.50 9.50
C VAL A 173 1.92 13.54 10.38
N SER A 174 0.95 14.05 11.14
CA SER A 174 0.05 13.23 11.96
C SER A 174 -0.71 12.19 11.13
N GLN A 175 -1.27 12.59 9.99
CA GLN A 175 -1.94 11.68 9.06
C GLN A 175 -0.97 10.59 8.54
N ALA A 176 0.25 10.97 8.16
CA ALA A 176 1.27 10.01 7.71
C ALA A 176 1.66 8.99 8.80
N VAL A 177 1.65 9.40 10.08
CA VAL A 177 1.82 8.46 11.20
C VAL A 177 0.64 7.48 11.25
N GLY A 178 -0.59 7.95 11.07
CA GLY A 178 -1.77 7.09 10.96
C GLY A 178 -1.65 6.06 9.83
N ASP A 179 -1.18 6.48 8.66
CA ASP A 179 -0.96 5.59 7.50
C ASP A 179 0.08 4.50 7.84
N ILE A 180 1.14 4.84 8.56
CA ILE A 180 2.15 3.87 9.03
C ILE A 180 1.56 2.90 10.06
N LEU A 181 0.73 3.38 10.98
CA LEU A 181 0.06 2.52 11.98
C LEU A 181 -0.88 1.51 11.32
N PHE A 182 -1.56 1.92 10.25
CA PHE A 182 -2.41 1.01 9.48
C PHE A 182 -1.63 -0.07 8.73
N ALA A 183 -0.34 0.14 8.45
CA ALA A 183 0.44 -0.71 7.56
C ALA A 183 0.58 -2.18 8.04
N TYR A 184 0.31 -2.47 9.31
CA TYR A 184 0.37 -3.81 9.92
C TYR A 184 -0.94 -4.26 10.59
N PRO A 185 -2.09 -4.34 9.89
CA PRO A 185 -3.39 -4.60 10.51
C PRO A 185 -3.70 -6.11 10.64
N PHE A 186 -2.69 -6.98 10.62
CA PHE A 186 -2.91 -8.44 10.60
C PHE A 186 -3.38 -8.99 11.95
N SER A 187 -3.15 -8.26 13.05
CA SER A 187 -3.60 -8.66 14.40
C SER A 187 -5.11 -8.90 14.48
N LEU A 188 -5.89 -8.21 13.65
CA LEU A 188 -7.36 -8.31 13.57
C LEU A 188 -7.85 -9.69 13.13
N VAL A 189 -7.05 -10.40 12.33
CA VAL A 189 -7.39 -11.70 11.74
C VAL A 189 -6.46 -12.82 12.23
N LEU A 190 -5.49 -12.48 13.09
CA LEU A 190 -4.44 -13.40 13.55
C LEU A 190 -5.02 -14.68 14.16
N LEU A 191 -5.99 -14.55 15.08
CA LEU A 191 -6.57 -15.69 15.78
C LEU A 191 -7.40 -16.59 14.84
N GLU A 192 -8.14 -16.00 13.92
CA GLU A 192 -8.94 -16.74 12.92
C GLU A 192 -8.03 -17.48 11.92
N ILE A 193 -6.85 -16.93 11.60
CA ILE A 193 -5.83 -17.63 10.80
C ILE A 193 -5.21 -18.76 11.63
N GLU A 194 -4.86 -18.52 12.89
CA GLU A 194 -4.24 -19.51 13.77
C GLU A 194 -5.13 -20.74 13.98
N ASP A 195 -6.45 -20.54 14.13
CA ASP A 195 -7.45 -21.61 14.26
C ASP A 195 -7.53 -22.53 13.01
N THR A 196 -7.05 -22.06 11.86
CA THR A 196 -7.02 -22.87 10.62
C THR A 196 -5.75 -23.70 10.45
N LEU A 197 -4.73 -23.48 11.31
CA LEU A 197 -3.46 -24.17 11.19
C LEU A 197 -3.58 -25.62 11.66
N ARG A 198 -2.92 -26.52 10.91
CA ARG A 198 -2.90 -27.94 11.23
C ARG A 198 -1.82 -28.23 12.27
N SER A 199 -2.19 -28.88 13.36
CA SER A 199 -1.25 -29.52 14.28
C SER A 199 -0.96 -30.98 13.90
N PRO A 200 0.26 -31.50 14.11
CA PRO A 200 1.48 -30.86 14.66
C PRO A 200 2.35 -30.13 13.60
N PRO A 201 3.24 -29.16 13.99
CA PRO A 201 3.51 -28.64 15.35
C PRO A 201 2.41 -27.70 15.86
N PRO A 202 2.43 -27.28 17.14
CA PRO A 202 1.42 -26.38 17.70
C PRO A 202 1.20 -25.15 16.83
N GLU A 203 -0.06 -24.72 16.73
CA GLU A 203 -0.52 -23.65 15.84
C GLU A 203 0.26 -22.35 16.12
N ASN A 204 0.52 -22.07 17.41
CA ASN A 204 1.26 -20.89 17.84
C ASN A 204 2.72 -20.85 17.37
N GLU A 205 3.39 -22.00 17.20
CA GLU A 205 4.76 -22.06 16.71
C GLU A 205 4.80 -21.78 15.21
N THR A 206 3.89 -22.42 14.47
CA THR A 206 3.70 -22.18 13.04
C THR A 206 3.34 -20.72 12.79
N MET A 207 2.39 -20.17 13.56
CA MET A 207 1.94 -18.79 13.42
C MET A 207 3.02 -17.78 13.78
N LYS A 208 3.82 -18.03 14.83
CA LYS A 208 4.99 -17.17 15.17
C LYS A 208 6.00 -17.13 14.03
N ARG A 209 6.32 -18.29 13.44
CA ARG A 209 7.26 -18.37 12.31
C ARG A 209 6.73 -17.62 11.09
N ALA A 210 5.46 -17.85 10.74
CA ALA A 210 4.80 -17.19 9.62
C ALA A 210 4.73 -15.66 9.83
N THR A 211 4.30 -15.23 11.01
CA THR A 211 4.20 -13.81 11.37
C THR A 211 5.56 -13.10 11.30
N ARG A 212 6.61 -13.70 11.86
CA ARG A 212 7.96 -13.14 11.79
C ARG A 212 8.43 -12.97 10.35
N ALA A 213 8.23 -13.97 9.51
CA ALA A 213 8.58 -13.89 8.09
C ALA A 213 7.77 -12.80 7.37
N SER A 214 6.45 -12.77 7.59
CA SER A 214 5.54 -11.79 7.00
C SER A 214 5.92 -10.35 7.36
N ILE A 215 6.20 -10.07 8.63
CA ILE A 215 6.61 -8.73 9.09
C ILE A 215 7.93 -8.31 8.43
N VAL A 216 8.93 -9.19 8.38
CA VAL A 216 10.24 -8.88 7.76
C VAL A 216 10.07 -8.58 6.27
N ILE A 217 9.33 -9.42 5.54
CA ILE A 217 9.10 -9.25 4.11
C ILE A 217 8.33 -7.95 3.84
N THR A 218 7.26 -7.71 4.59
CA THR A 218 6.40 -6.53 4.42
C THR A 218 7.16 -5.25 4.74
N ALA A 219 7.92 -5.22 5.84
CA ALA A 219 8.76 -4.10 6.22
C ALA A 219 9.81 -3.78 5.15
N PHE A 220 10.43 -4.81 4.56
CA PHE A 220 11.37 -4.65 3.45
C PHE A 220 10.70 -3.94 2.26
N PHE A 221 9.55 -4.42 1.79
CA PHE A 221 8.86 -3.81 0.65
C PHE A 221 8.35 -2.40 0.96
N TYR A 222 7.79 -2.15 2.14
CA TYR A 222 7.35 -0.81 2.53
C TYR A 222 8.51 0.17 2.58
N LEU A 223 9.64 -0.22 3.17
CA LEU A 223 10.82 0.62 3.21
C LEU A 223 11.38 0.85 1.80
N CYS A 224 11.49 -0.17 0.97
CA CYS A 224 11.95 -0.02 -0.42
C CYS A 224 11.02 0.91 -1.23
N CYS A 225 9.71 0.69 -1.21
CA CYS A 225 8.74 1.53 -1.91
C CYS A 225 8.75 2.97 -1.39
N GLY A 226 8.76 3.15 -0.06
CA GLY A 226 8.79 4.47 0.56
C GLY A 226 10.08 5.24 0.27
N CYS A 227 11.24 4.62 0.50
CA CYS A 227 12.54 5.26 0.30
C CYS A 227 12.85 5.50 -1.17
N LEU A 228 12.66 4.51 -2.05
CA LEU A 228 12.94 4.68 -3.48
C LEU A 228 11.91 5.60 -4.15
N GLY A 229 10.64 5.53 -3.75
CA GLY A 229 9.61 6.45 -4.20
C GLY A 229 9.93 7.89 -3.82
N TYR A 230 10.29 8.13 -2.56
CA TYR A 230 10.67 9.46 -2.09
C TYR A 230 11.99 9.94 -2.71
N ALA A 231 12.96 9.06 -2.93
CA ALA A 231 14.19 9.41 -3.65
C ALA A 231 13.92 9.74 -5.12
N ALA A 232 12.91 9.11 -5.74
CA ALA A 232 12.54 9.32 -7.14
C ALA A 232 11.74 10.62 -7.36
N PHE A 233 10.84 10.97 -6.44
CA PHE A 233 9.87 12.05 -6.64
C PHE A 233 9.97 13.20 -5.63
N GLY A 234 10.68 13.02 -4.52
CA GLY A 234 10.83 14.02 -3.46
C GLY A 234 9.49 14.51 -2.92
N ASP A 235 9.34 15.82 -2.77
CA ASP A 235 8.10 16.44 -2.28
C ASP A 235 6.90 16.24 -3.23
N GLY A 236 7.14 15.85 -4.48
CA GLY A 236 6.11 15.48 -5.46
C GLY A 236 5.66 14.02 -5.38
N THR A 237 6.06 13.27 -4.35
CA THR A 237 5.69 11.85 -4.21
C THR A 237 4.18 11.70 -4.10
N PRO A 238 3.53 10.93 -5.00
CA PRO A 238 2.10 10.73 -4.94
C PRO A 238 1.72 9.74 -3.83
N GLY A 239 0.51 9.88 -3.28
CA GLY A 239 0.01 8.97 -2.25
C GLY A 239 -0.10 7.51 -2.72
N ASN A 240 -0.35 7.28 -4.01
CA ASN A 240 -0.14 5.96 -4.64
C ASN A 240 1.10 6.02 -5.55
N LEU A 241 2.15 5.32 -5.15
CA LEU A 241 3.45 5.31 -5.83
C LEU A 241 3.33 5.03 -7.34
N LEU A 242 2.48 4.08 -7.75
CA LEU A 242 2.35 3.70 -9.17
C LEU A 242 1.76 4.81 -10.05
N THR A 243 1.02 5.76 -9.48
CA THR A 243 0.49 6.89 -10.24
C THR A 243 1.58 7.85 -10.69
N GLY A 244 2.67 7.96 -9.93
CA GLY A 244 3.83 8.78 -10.28
C GLY A 244 4.58 8.25 -11.50
N PHE A 245 4.42 6.96 -11.78
CA PHE A 245 4.98 6.31 -12.96
C PHE A 245 4.05 6.29 -14.16
N GLY A 246 2.85 6.89 -14.13
CA GLY A 246 1.86 6.76 -15.22
C GLY A 246 2.33 7.14 -16.64
N PHE A 247 3.51 7.78 -16.75
CA PHE A 247 4.18 8.16 -17.99
C PHE A 247 5.47 7.35 -18.29
N TYR A 248 5.81 6.35 -17.47
CA TYR A 248 7.04 5.57 -17.58
C TYR A 248 6.89 4.49 -18.64
N GLU A 249 7.81 4.44 -19.61
CA GLU A 249 7.86 3.34 -20.56
C GLU A 249 8.48 2.10 -19.89
N PRO A 250 7.83 0.93 -19.91
CA PRO A 250 6.63 0.63 -20.69
C PRO A 250 5.30 0.70 -19.90
N TYR A 251 4.31 1.41 -20.45
CA TYR A 251 2.99 1.65 -19.86
C TYR A 251 2.21 0.38 -19.48
N TRP A 252 2.36 -0.69 -20.28
CA TRP A 252 1.68 -1.98 -20.01
C TRP A 252 2.07 -2.56 -18.65
N LEU A 253 3.29 -2.30 -18.17
CA LEU A 253 3.77 -2.82 -16.90
C LEU A 253 3.08 -2.14 -15.71
N ILE A 254 2.81 -0.84 -15.83
CA ILE A 254 2.08 -0.06 -14.84
C ILE A 254 0.60 -0.46 -14.83
N ASP A 255 0.02 -0.64 -16.02
CA ASP A 255 -1.35 -1.09 -16.19
C ASP A 255 -1.55 -2.48 -15.57
N LEU A 256 -0.61 -3.40 -15.81
CA LEU A 256 -0.58 -4.72 -15.20
C LEU A 256 -0.40 -4.67 -13.68
N ALA A 257 0.50 -3.82 -13.17
CA ALA A 257 0.69 -3.67 -11.73
C ALA A 257 -0.55 -3.11 -11.03
N ASN A 258 -1.25 -2.14 -11.64
CA ASN A 258 -2.53 -1.64 -11.13
C ASN A 258 -3.62 -2.73 -11.15
N LEU A 259 -3.66 -3.57 -12.18
CA LEU A 259 -4.56 -4.72 -12.22
C LEU A 259 -4.23 -5.72 -11.09
N CYS A 260 -2.95 -6.01 -10.85
CA CYS A 260 -2.51 -6.85 -9.74
C CYS A 260 -2.91 -6.27 -8.38
N ILE A 261 -2.87 -4.94 -8.19
CA ILE A 261 -3.41 -4.31 -6.97
C ILE A 261 -4.90 -4.62 -6.81
N VAL A 262 -5.71 -4.43 -7.85
CA VAL A 262 -7.15 -4.72 -7.79
C VAL A 262 -7.40 -6.19 -7.43
N LEU A 263 -6.67 -7.12 -8.07
CA LEU A 263 -6.78 -8.55 -7.81
C LEU A 263 -6.32 -8.94 -6.40
N HIS A 264 -5.26 -8.32 -5.89
CA HIS A 264 -4.82 -8.47 -4.51
C HIS A 264 -5.90 -8.01 -3.53
N LEU A 265 -6.50 -6.83 -3.76
CA LEU A 265 -7.56 -6.27 -2.93
C LEU A 265 -8.84 -7.13 -2.93
N LEU A 266 -9.11 -7.88 -4.01
CA LEU A 266 -10.20 -8.86 -4.01
C LEU A 266 -9.99 -9.91 -2.91
N GLY A 267 -8.80 -10.50 -2.82
CA GLY A 267 -8.47 -11.47 -1.76
C GLY A 267 -8.38 -10.82 -0.38
N GLY A 268 -7.76 -9.64 -0.27
CA GLY A 268 -7.64 -8.91 0.99
C GLY A 268 -8.99 -8.63 1.64
N TYR A 269 -9.97 -8.15 0.87
CA TYR A 269 -11.33 -7.94 1.36
C TYR A 269 -11.94 -9.22 1.93
N GLN A 270 -11.75 -10.37 1.27
CA GLN A 270 -12.28 -11.63 1.76
C GLN A 270 -11.63 -12.03 3.09
N VAL A 271 -10.30 -11.93 3.21
CA VAL A 271 -9.59 -12.22 4.47
C VAL A 271 -10.15 -11.43 5.65
N TYR A 272 -10.48 -10.14 5.46
CA TYR A 272 -10.99 -9.30 6.54
C TYR A 272 -12.50 -9.43 6.79
N THR A 273 -13.29 -9.88 5.81
CA THR A 273 -14.75 -9.99 5.96
C THR A 273 -15.22 -11.36 6.43
N GLN A 274 -14.43 -12.41 6.22
CA GLN A 274 -14.78 -13.76 6.71
C GLN A 274 -15.00 -13.84 8.23
N PRO A 275 -14.23 -13.18 9.12
CA PRO A 275 -14.52 -13.19 10.55
C PRO A 275 -15.89 -12.57 10.87
N VAL A 276 -16.24 -11.48 10.17
CA VAL A 276 -17.53 -10.79 10.34
C VAL A 276 -18.68 -11.71 9.92
N PHE A 277 -18.51 -12.42 8.80
CA PHE A 277 -19.50 -13.40 8.35
C PHE A 277 -19.62 -14.58 9.31
N GLY A 278 -18.50 -15.12 9.80
CA GLY A 278 -18.50 -16.19 10.80
C GLY A 278 -19.21 -15.77 12.09
N PHE A 279 -18.98 -14.55 12.56
CA PHE A 279 -19.68 -13.99 13.73
C PHE A 279 -21.20 -13.91 13.49
N ALA A 280 -21.62 -13.35 12.35
CA ALA A 280 -23.04 -13.22 12.01
C ALA A 280 -23.72 -14.59 11.84
N ASP A 281 -23.05 -15.54 11.17
CA ASP A 281 -23.54 -16.90 10.98
C ASP A 281 -23.73 -17.62 12.34
N ARG A 282 -22.80 -17.44 13.31
CA ARG A 282 -22.92 -18.03 14.67
C ARG A 282 -24.05 -17.43 15.50
N HIS A 283 -24.27 -16.11 15.43
CA HIS A 283 -25.27 -15.43 16.27
C HIS A 283 -26.69 -15.43 15.68
N PHE A 284 -26.80 -15.36 14.36
CA PHE A 284 -28.07 -15.13 13.67
C PHE A 284 -28.41 -16.22 12.64
N GLY A 285 -27.45 -17.09 12.30
CA GLY A 285 -27.63 -18.12 11.27
C GLY A 285 -28.53 -19.30 11.66
N GLY A 286 -28.85 -19.46 12.95
CA GLY A 286 -29.74 -20.50 13.46
C GLY A 286 -31.22 -20.33 13.08
N ALA A 287 -31.65 -19.14 12.65
CA ALA A 287 -33.04 -18.83 12.30
C ALA A 287 -33.35 -18.98 10.79
N ALA A 288 -32.46 -19.58 10.01
CA ALA A 288 -32.47 -19.47 8.56
C ALA A 288 -33.16 -20.62 7.82
N PHE A 289 -33.85 -20.27 6.72
CA PHE A 289 -34.41 -21.23 5.78
C PHE A 289 -33.40 -21.58 4.68
N ASP A 290 -33.27 -22.86 4.36
CA ASP A 290 -32.52 -23.35 3.20
C ASP A 290 -33.31 -23.08 1.93
N VAL A 291 -32.81 -22.18 1.08
CA VAL A 291 -33.39 -21.90 -0.24
C VAL A 291 -32.64 -22.70 -1.29
N LYS A 292 -33.37 -23.41 -2.16
CA LYS A 292 -32.78 -24.03 -3.35
C LYS A 292 -32.46 -22.94 -4.36
N LEU A 293 -31.21 -22.82 -4.77
CA LEU A 293 -30.83 -21.86 -5.80
C LEU A 293 -31.39 -22.32 -7.16
N PRO A 294 -32.09 -21.47 -7.93
CA PRO A 294 -32.64 -21.85 -9.23
C PRO A 294 -31.53 -22.38 -10.15
N GLY A 295 -31.68 -23.60 -10.65
CA GLY A 295 -30.72 -24.23 -11.59
C GLY A 295 -29.54 -24.98 -10.95
N THR A 296 -29.46 -25.11 -9.63
CA THR A 296 -28.45 -25.98 -8.98
C THR A 296 -29.06 -26.82 -7.85
N ALA A 297 -28.50 -28.00 -7.58
CA ALA A 297 -28.91 -28.83 -6.44
C ALA A 297 -28.45 -28.29 -5.07
N ARG A 298 -27.80 -27.12 -5.05
CA ARG A 298 -27.15 -26.57 -3.85
C ARG A 298 -28.19 -25.78 -3.03
N ARG A 299 -28.40 -26.21 -1.79
CA ARG A 299 -29.15 -25.43 -0.80
C ARG A 299 -28.25 -24.32 -0.26
N VAL A 300 -28.77 -23.10 -0.23
CA VAL A 300 -28.06 -21.93 0.27
C VAL A 300 -28.88 -21.37 1.41
N ASN A 301 -28.21 -21.09 2.53
CA ASN A 301 -28.82 -20.44 3.67
C ASN A 301 -29.20 -19.00 3.27
N ALA A 302 -30.50 -18.69 3.30
CA ALA A 302 -31.01 -17.38 2.86
C ALA A 302 -30.47 -16.23 3.70
N PHE A 303 -30.35 -16.42 5.02
CA PHE A 303 -29.75 -15.43 5.91
C PHE A 303 -28.32 -15.12 5.48
N ARG A 304 -27.52 -16.17 5.27
CA ARG A 304 -26.11 -16.05 4.87
C ARG A 304 -25.95 -15.30 3.54
N LEU A 305 -26.78 -15.61 2.54
CA LEU A 305 -26.77 -14.93 1.25
C LEU A 305 -27.16 -13.45 1.39
N CYS A 306 -28.27 -13.18 2.08
CA CYS A 306 -28.80 -11.82 2.26
C CYS A 306 -27.84 -10.94 3.08
N PHE A 307 -27.36 -11.44 4.23
CA PHE A 307 -26.45 -10.70 5.11
C PHE A 307 -25.14 -10.34 4.40
N ARG A 308 -24.50 -11.32 3.75
CA ARG A 308 -23.23 -11.10 3.05
C ARG A 308 -23.39 -10.13 1.88
N THR A 309 -24.49 -10.24 1.13
CA THR A 309 -24.78 -9.31 0.03
C THR A 309 -25.07 -7.90 0.55
N ALA A 310 -25.86 -7.76 1.62
CA ALA A 310 -26.16 -6.48 2.24
C ALA A 310 -24.90 -5.82 2.82
N PHE A 311 -24.01 -6.59 3.44
CA PHE A 311 -22.74 -6.11 3.97
C PHE A 311 -21.82 -5.58 2.85
N VAL A 312 -21.69 -6.33 1.74
CA VAL A 312 -20.90 -5.89 0.58
C VAL A 312 -21.53 -4.64 -0.05
N ALA A 313 -22.86 -4.60 -0.17
CA ALA A 313 -23.57 -3.43 -0.70
C ALA A 313 -23.34 -2.19 0.18
N ALA A 314 -23.43 -2.33 1.51
CA ALA A 314 -23.20 -1.25 2.46
C ALA A 314 -21.75 -0.72 2.41
N THR A 315 -20.77 -1.62 2.42
CA THR A 315 -19.35 -1.23 2.31
C THR A 315 -19.00 -0.61 0.96
N THR A 316 -19.62 -1.08 -0.13
CA THR A 316 -19.46 -0.47 -1.46
C THR A 316 -20.11 0.91 -1.52
N ALA A 317 -21.31 1.08 -0.95
CA ALA A 317 -21.98 2.38 -0.88
C ALA A 317 -21.15 3.40 -0.07
N LEU A 318 -20.58 2.98 1.05
CA LEU A 318 -19.68 3.81 1.85
C LEU A 318 -18.43 4.24 1.07
N ALA A 319 -17.83 3.31 0.32
CA ALA A 319 -16.67 3.60 -0.53
C ALA A 319 -16.99 4.60 -1.66
N VAL A 320 -18.19 4.54 -2.22
CA VAL A 320 -18.67 5.50 -3.23
C VAL A 320 -18.93 6.88 -2.59
N TRP A 321 -19.43 6.93 -1.36
CA TRP A 321 -19.69 8.18 -0.64
C TRP A 321 -18.39 8.88 -0.21
N PHE A 322 -17.42 8.14 0.33
CA PHE A 322 -16.17 8.68 0.89
C PHE A 322 -14.92 8.14 0.17
N PRO A 323 -14.58 8.62 -1.04
CA PRO A 323 -13.46 8.11 -1.83
C PRO A 323 -12.08 8.67 -1.40
N TYR A 324 -11.86 8.95 -0.11
CA TYR A 324 -10.61 9.50 0.45
C TYR A 324 -9.74 8.39 1.03
N PHE A 325 -8.98 7.70 0.19
CA PHE A 325 -8.27 6.48 0.58
C PHE A 325 -7.26 6.70 1.72
N ASN A 326 -6.37 7.69 1.61
CA ASN A 326 -5.30 7.90 2.60
C ASN A 326 -5.85 8.46 3.91
N GLU A 327 -6.76 9.43 3.84
CA GLU A 327 -7.34 10.06 5.03
C GLU A 327 -8.17 9.05 5.85
N VAL A 328 -8.95 8.19 5.18
CA VAL A 328 -9.73 7.13 5.83
C VAL A 328 -8.84 6.06 6.43
N ILE A 329 -7.78 5.64 5.72
CA ILE A 329 -6.83 4.65 6.22
C ILE A 329 -6.05 5.16 7.42
N GLY A 330 -5.55 6.39 7.38
CA GLY A 330 -4.85 7.01 8.50
C GLY A 330 -5.73 7.08 9.75
N LEU A 331 -7.02 7.42 9.58
CA LEU A 331 -7.99 7.46 10.67
C LEU A 331 -8.28 6.06 11.23
N LEU A 332 -8.57 5.08 10.37
CA LEU A 332 -8.85 3.71 10.78
C LEU A 332 -7.63 3.07 11.45
N GLY A 333 -6.43 3.28 10.91
CA GLY A 333 -5.17 2.83 11.48
C GLY A 333 -4.96 3.38 12.88
N ALA A 334 -5.05 4.71 13.03
CA ALA A 334 -4.86 5.36 14.32
C ALA A 334 -5.91 4.94 15.37
N PHE A 335 -7.18 4.81 14.96
CA PHE A 335 -8.26 4.44 15.87
C PHE A 335 -8.18 2.97 16.31
N THR A 336 -7.84 2.06 15.41
CA THR A 336 -7.86 0.61 15.69
C THR A 336 -6.55 0.08 16.27
N PHE A 337 -5.41 0.72 15.99
CA PHE A 337 -4.10 0.22 16.37
C PHE A 337 -3.92 0.09 17.89
N TRP A 338 -4.16 1.15 18.66
CA TRP A 338 -3.98 1.08 20.11
C TRP A 338 -4.89 0.04 20.78
N PRO A 339 -6.23 0.06 20.63
CA PRO A 339 -7.08 -0.87 21.36
C PRO A 339 -6.83 -2.33 20.97
N LEU A 340 -6.59 -2.61 19.69
CA LEU A 340 -6.58 -3.98 19.17
C LEU A 340 -5.17 -4.57 19.01
N ALA A 341 -4.16 -3.77 18.65
CA ALA A 341 -2.79 -4.26 18.46
C ALA A 341 -1.91 -4.08 19.70
N ILE A 342 -2.24 -3.13 20.59
CA ILE A 342 -1.41 -2.81 21.76
C ILE A 342 -2.12 -3.17 23.07
N TYR A 343 -3.21 -2.46 23.41
CA TYR A 343 -3.87 -2.57 24.70
C TYR A 343 -4.38 -3.99 24.99
N PHE A 344 -5.19 -4.55 24.09
CA PHE A 344 -5.76 -5.87 24.30
C PHE A 344 -4.70 -6.99 24.44
N PRO A 345 -3.68 -7.10 23.55
CA PRO A 345 -2.59 -8.06 23.75
C PRO A 345 -1.75 -7.82 25.01
N VAL A 346 -1.54 -6.56 25.40
CA VAL A 346 -0.81 -6.20 26.63
C VAL A 346 -1.57 -6.68 27.87
N GLU A 347 -2.86 -6.38 27.98
CA GLU A 347 -3.68 -6.82 29.12
C GLU A 347 -3.77 -8.35 29.18
N MET A 348 -3.88 -9.01 28.02
CA MET A 348 -3.82 -10.46 27.93
C MET A 348 -2.49 -10.99 28.44
N TYR A 349 -1.36 -10.38 28.07
CA TYR A 349 -0.03 -10.77 28.53
C TYR A 349 0.12 -10.61 30.06
N LEU A 350 -0.28 -9.46 30.60
CA LEU A 350 -0.17 -9.17 32.04
C LEU A 350 -1.00 -10.14 32.87
N THR A 351 -2.25 -10.39 32.45
CA THR A 351 -3.17 -11.30 33.11
C THR A 351 -2.70 -12.75 33.04
N ARG A 352 -2.25 -13.21 31.85
CA ARG A 352 -1.82 -14.60 31.65
C ARG A 352 -0.51 -14.92 32.40
N ASN A 353 0.43 -13.97 32.45
CA ASN A 353 1.69 -14.16 33.15
C ASN A 353 1.64 -13.75 34.63
N LYS A 354 0.49 -13.24 35.11
CA LYS A 354 0.30 -12.77 36.49
C LYS A 354 1.40 -11.79 36.92
N VAL A 355 1.74 -10.85 36.04
CA VAL A 355 2.79 -9.87 36.31
C VAL A 355 2.36 -9.02 37.52
N GLU A 356 3.24 -8.91 38.52
CA GLU A 356 2.94 -8.19 39.74
C GLU A 356 2.67 -6.70 39.44
N PRO A 357 1.52 -6.15 39.90
CA PRO A 357 1.23 -4.73 39.78
C PRO A 357 2.37 -3.90 40.37
N TRP A 358 2.69 -2.76 39.73
CA TRP A 358 3.76 -1.85 40.15
C TRP A 358 5.19 -2.41 40.10
N SER A 359 5.40 -3.63 39.62
CA SER A 359 6.74 -4.09 39.25
C SER A 359 7.34 -3.21 38.14
N ARG A 360 8.67 -3.20 38.01
CA ARG A 360 9.36 -2.46 36.92
C ARG A 360 8.88 -2.90 35.54
N GLN A 361 8.63 -4.20 35.38
CA GLN A 361 8.11 -4.78 34.14
C GLN A 361 6.68 -4.30 33.86
N TRP A 362 5.80 -4.33 34.86
CA TRP A 362 4.43 -3.82 34.75
C TRP A 362 4.42 -2.34 34.34
N LEU A 363 5.22 -1.51 35.02
CA LEU A 363 5.30 -0.08 34.74
C LEU A 363 5.85 0.19 33.32
N ALA A 364 6.88 -0.55 32.90
CA ALA A 364 7.45 -0.42 31.56
C ALA A 364 6.43 -0.77 30.46
N ILE A 365 5.65 -1.84 30.65
CA ILE A 365 4.62 -2.28 29.69
C ILE A 365 3.48 -1.26 29.62
N HIS A 366 3.00 -0.75 30.76
CA HIS A 366 1.97 0.29 30.76
C HIS A 366 2.47 1.63 30.21
N ALA A 367 3.72 2.01 30.47
CA ALA A 367 4.34 3.20 29.88
C ALA A 367 4.43 3.07 28.35
N PHE A 368 4.84 1.90 27.84
CA PHE A 368 4.84 1.61 26.41
C PHE A 368 3.42 1.72 25.81
N SER A 369 2.43 1.07 26.41
CA SER A 369 1.03 1.12 25.95
C SER A 369 0.48 2.55 25.95
N SER A 370 0.78 3.33 27.00
CA SER A 370 0.37 4.73 27.11
C SER A 370 1.06 5.63 26.07
N GLY A 371 2.34 5.36 25.76
CA GLY A 371 3.05 6.05 24.68
C GLY A 371 2.41 5.78 23.31
N CYS A 372 2.08 4.53 23.01
CA CYS A 372 1.34 4.16 21.80
C CYS A 372 -0.04 4.81 21.75
N PHE A 373 -0.74 4.91 22.90
CA PHE A 373 -2.03 5.61 22.98
C PHE A 373 -1.90 7.07 22.55
N LEU A 374 -0.93 7.80 23.10
CA LEU A 374 -0.71 9.22 22.76
C LEU A 374 -0.39 9.40 21.27
N ILE A 375 0.42 8.52 20.69
CA ILE A 375 0.70 8.52 19.25
C ILE A 375 -0.58 8.29 18.43
N CYS A 376 -1.42 7.34 18.84
CA CYS A 376 -2.68 7.04 18.16
C CYS A 376 -3.69 8.18 18.28
N VAL A 377 -3.77 8.84 19.43
CA VAL A 377 -4.60 10.05 19.62
C VAL A 377 -4.10 11.16 18.69
N PHE A 378 -2.80 11.42 18.66
CA PHE A 378 -2.20 12.41 17.78
C PHE A 378 -2.53 12.11 16.30
N ALA A 379 -2.32 10.86 15.85
CA ALA A 379 -2.59 10.41 14.49
C ALA A 379 -4.10 10.47 14.12
N SER A 380 -4.97 10.15 15.08
CA SER A 380 -6.43 10.20 14.89
C SER A 380 -6.91 11.62 14.66
N VAL A 381 -6.40 12.58 15.46
CA VAL A 381 -6.77 14.00 15.32
C VAL A 381 -6.34 14.55 13.97
N GLY A 382 -5.09 14.32 13.54
CA GLY A 382 -4.63 14.84 12.24
C GLY A 382 -5.33 14.16 11.06
N SER A 383 -5.61 12.86 11.14
CA SER A 383 -6.39 12.16 10.11
C SER A 383 -7.84 12.66 10.07
N ALA A 384 -8.49 12.89 11.22
CA ALA A 384 -9.83 13.46 11.29
C ALA A 384 -9.89 14.88 10.72
N VAL A 385 -8.90 15.73 11.00
CA VAL A 385 -8.77 17.05 10.37
C VAL A 385 -8.60 16.91 8.85
N GLY A 386 -7.87 15.91 8.37
CA GLY A 386 -7.76 15.61 6.94
C GLY A 386 -9.08 15.16 6.30
N VAL A 387 -9.85 14.30 6.97
CA VAL A 387 -11.14 13.78 6.48
C VAL A 387 -12.25 14.84 6.52
N PHE A 388 -12.38 15.57 7.62
CA PHE A 388 -13.52 16.44 7.90
C PHE A 388 -13.23 17.93 7.73
N GLY A 389 -11.95 18.32 7.68
CA GLY A 389 -11.52 19.72 7.65
C GLY A 389 -11.48 20.35 6.26
N SER A 390 -12.18 19.79 5.26
CA SER A 390 -12.18 20.37 3.92
C SER A 390 -13.04 21.64 3.83
N GLU A 391 -12.51 22.78 4.26
CA GLU A 391 -12.70 24.07 3.60
C GLU A 391 -11.42 24.94 3.72
N THR A 392 -10.97 25.47 2.58
CA THR A 392 -9.87 26.44 2.37
C THR A 392 -8.43 25.92 2.26
N SER A 393 -8.04 25.50 1.05
CA SER A 393 -6.85 26.00 0.33
C SER A 393 -6.89 25.58 -1.13
#